data_AF-A0A435FM52-F1
#
_entry.id   AF-A0A435FM52-F1
#
_cell.length_a   1.000
_cell.length_b   1.000
_cell.length_c   1.000
_cell.angle_alpha   90.00
_cell.angle_beta   90.00
_cell.angle_gamma   90.00
#
_symmetry.space_group_name_H-M   'P 1'
#
loop_
_entity.id
_entity.type
_entity.pdbx_description
1 polymer ?
#
loop_
_entity_poly.entity_id
_entity_poly.type
_entity_poly.pdbx_seq_one_letter_code
_entity_poly.pdbx_strand_id
1 'polypeptide(L)'
;TWCVGRRLRTRLFGILIVIPLVMAALAVALVALGASPVPTALLLVAWGFFGTAAPVGWGTWLSRTLPDDAEAGGGLQVAVIQLAITGGAAIGGTLFDTVGWWGAFTFGSVLLCGSALAAFAASHMARRSSQ
;
A
#
# COMPACT_ATOMS: atom_id res chain seq x y z
N THR A 1 -16.02 25.06 -1.43
CA THR A 1 -14.72 24.33 -1.33
C THR A 1 -14.73 23.23 -0.27
N TRP A 2 -15.30 23.46 0.92
CA TRP A 2 -15.31 22.48 2.04
C TRP A 2 -15.99 21.12 1.75
N CYS A 3 -17.14 21.12 1.06
CA CYS A 3 -17.83 19.87 0.67
C CYS A 3 -17.05 19.01 -0.33
N VAL A 4 -16.30 19.64 -1.25
CA VAL A 4 -15.44 18.95 -2.21
C VAL A 4 -14.26 18.30 -1.48
N GLY A 5 -13.61 19.02 -0.54
CA GLY A 5 -12.55 18.47 0.30
C GLY A 5 -12.99 17.29 1.16
N ARG A 6 -14.18 17.36 1.78
CA ARG A 6 -14.73 16.25 2.59
C ARG A 6 -15.04 15.02 1.71
N ARG A 7 -15.62 15.22 0.53
CA ARG A 7 -15.95 14.12 -0.39
C ARG A 7 -14.70 13.50 -1.02
N LEU A 8 -13.67 14.30 -1.28
CA LEU A 8 -12.36 13.83 -1.75
C LEU A 8 -11.65 13.00 -0.67
N ARG A 9 -11.60 13.48 0.59
CA ARG A 9 -11.02 12.70 1.71
C ARG A 9 -11.72 11.37 1.93
N THR A 10 -13.06 11.34 1.88
CA THR A 10 -13.82 10.10 2.11
C THR A 10 -13.55 9.06 1.00
N ARG A 11 -13.38 9.50 -0.24
CA ARG A 11 -12.98 8.65 -1.38
C ARG A 11 -11.52 8.21 -1.27
N LEU A 12 -10.61 9.11 -0.87
CA LEU A 12 -9.19 8.81 -0.64
C LEU A 12 -9.00 7.74 0.44
N PHE A 13 -9.64 7.86 1.59
CA PHE A 13 -9.57 6.83 2.65
C PHE A 13 -10.12 5.49 2.17
N GLY A 14 -11.20 5.47 1.39
CA GLY A 14 -11.71 4.23 0.79
C GLY A 14 -10.68 3.56 -0.12
N ILE A 15 -10.01 4.33 -0.98
CA ILE A 15 -8.95 3.84 -1.87
C ILE A 15 -7.75 3.31 -1.07
N LEU A 16 -7.32 4.04 -0.02
CA LEU A 16 -6.23 3.67 0.88
C LEU A 16 -6.51 2.42 1.72
N ILE A 17 -7.77 2.00 1.86
CA ILE A 17 -8.15 0.75 2.56
C ILE A 17 -8.32 -0.39 1.54
N VAL A 18 -9.03 -0.15 0.44
CA VAL A 18 -9.36 -1.18 -0.55
C VAL A 18 -8.12 -1.67 -1.29
N ILE A 19 -7.23 -0.77 -1.73
CA ILE A 19 -6.04 -1.18 -2.49
C ILE A 19 -5.15 -2.12 -1.68
N PRO A 20 -4.74 -1.80 -0.43
CA PRO A 20 -3.94 -2.72 0.36
C PRO A 20 -4.63 -4.05 0.64
N LEU A 21 -5.96 -4.06 0.87
CA LEU A 21 -6.71 -5.31 1.05
C LEU A 21 -6.73 -6.17 -0.21
N VAL A 22 -6.94 -5.57 -1.39
CA VAL A 22 -6.87 -6.29 -2.67
C VAL A 22 -5.46 -6.87 -2.86
N MET A 23 -4.42 -6.08 -2.60
CA MET A 23 -3.02 -6.55 -2.70
C MET A 23 -2.73 -7.68 -1.70
N ALA A 24 -3.25 -7.59 -0.47
CA ALA A 24 -3.09 -8.67 0.51
C ALA A 24 -3.78 -9.95 0.04
N ALA A 25 -4.99 -9.85 -0.52
CA ALA A 25 -5.69 -10.99 -1.10
C ALA A 25 -4.93 -11.61 -2.28
N LEU A 26 -4.33 -10.77 -3.15
CA LEU A 26 -3.48 -11.25 -4.25
C LEU A 26 -2.22 -11.96 -3.76
N ALA A 27 -1.56 -11.45 -2.71
CA ALA A 27 -0.40 -12.11 -2.11
C ALA A 27 -0.76 -13.48 -1.50
N VAL A 28 -1.88 -13.57 -0.79
CA VAL A 28 -2.38 -14.86 -0.27
C VAL A 28 -2.74 -15.82 -1.42
N ALA A 29 -3.40 -15.31 -2.46
CA ALA A 29 -3.74 -16.11 -3.64
C ALA A 29 -2.49 -16.62 -4.38
N LEU A 30 -1.42 -15.82 -4.46
CA LEU A 30 -0.14 -16.23 -5.04
C LEU A 30 0.49 -17.37 -4.24
N VAL A 31 0.40 -17.34 -2.91
CA VAL A 31 0.85 -18.45 -2.06
C VAL A 31 0.03 -19.72 -2.33
N ALA A 32 -1.30 -19.60 -2.44
CA ALA A 32 -2.18 -20.75 -2.62
C ALA A 32 -2.15 -21.35 -4.04
N LEU A 33 -2.02 -20.51 -5.07
CA LEU A 33 -2.10 -20.89 -6.48
C LEU A 33 -0.74 -20.92 -7.19
N GLY A 34 0.35 -20.64 -6.47
CA GLY A 34 1.71 -20.54 -6.99
C GLY A 34 2.26 -21.83 -7.61
N ALA A 35 1.60 -22.97 -7.40
CA ALA A 35 1.95 -24.24 -8.01
C ALA A 35 1.68 -24.29 -9.53
N SER A 36 0.79 -23.43 -10.05
CA SER A 36 0.44 -23.41 -11.47
C SER A 36 0.85 -22.09 -12.15
N PRO A 37 1.54 -22.14 -13.31
CA PRO A 37 2.11 -20.95 -13.94
C PRO A 37 1.06 -19.99 -14.51
N VAL A 38 -0.06 -20.52 -15.03
CA VAL A 38 -1.14 -19.71 -15.62
C VAL A 38 -1.84 -18.81 -14.59
N PRO A 39 -2.38 -19.32 -13.46
CA PRO A 39 -2.99 -18.46 -12.45
C PRO A 39 -1.96 -17.53 -11.81
N THR A 40 -0.71 -17.96 -11.63
CA THR A 40 0.37 -17.11 -11.12
C THR A 40 0.60 -15.90 -12.03
N ALA A 41 0.68 -16.12 -13.34
CA ALA A 41 0.85 -15.02 -14.31
C ALA A 41 -0.31 -14.03 -14.25
N LEU A 42 -1.57 -14.50 -14.20
CA LEU A 42 -2.75 -13.65 -14.08
C LEU A 42 -2.74 -12.82 -12.79
N LEU A 43 -2.36 -13.44 -11.67
CA LEU A 43 -2.24 -12.76 -10.38
C LEU A 43 -1.13 -11.70 -10.39
N LEU A 44 0.01 -11.96 -11.05
CA LEU A 44 1.09 -10.98 -11.21
C LEU A 44 0.68 -9.80 -12.10
N VAL A 45 -0.10 -10.04 -13.16
CA VAL A 45 -0.68 -8.96 -13.98
C VAL A 45 -1.62 -8.10 -13.12
N ALA A 46 -2.51 -8.72 -12.34
CA ALA A 46 -3.38 -8.00 -11.43
C ALA A 46 -2.58 -7.21 -10.37
N TRP A 47 -1.52 -7.82 -9.82
CA TRP A 47 -0.62 -7.17 -8.88
C TRP A 47 0.01 -5.90 -9.46
N GLY A 48 0.53 -5.97 -10.69
CA GLY A 48 1.08 -4.80 -11.39
C GLY A 48 0.03 -3.70 -11.62
N PHE A 49 -1.18 -4.08 -12.01
CA PHE A 49 -2.28 -3.14 -12.22
C PHE A 49 -2.65 -2.37 -10.94
N PHE A 50 -2.84 -3.07 -9.82
CA PHE A 50 -3.21 -2.41 -8.56
C PHE A 50 -2.05 -1.74 -7.83
N GLY A 51 -0.84 -2.31 -7.91
CA GLY A 51 0.36 -1.78 -7.25
C GLY A 51 0.79 -0.40 -7.76
N THR A 52 0.51 -0.09 -9.02
CA THR A 52 0.87 1.21 -9.65
C THR A 52 -0.03 2.37 -9.21
N ALA A 53 -1.21 2.10 -8.66
CA ALA A 53 -2.13 3.16 -8.23
C ALA A 53 -1.62 3.92 -6.98
N ALA A 54 -0.83 3.28 -6.13
CA ALA A 54 -0.37 3.84 -4.87
C ALA A 54 0.65 4.99 -5.07
N PRO A 55 1.74 4.82 -5.85
CA PRO A 55 2.71 5.89 -6.11
C PRO A 55 2.09 7.14 -6.75
N VAL A 56 1.13 6.95 -7.67
CA VAL A 56 0.43 8.04 -8.36
C VAL A 56 -0.45 8.83 -7.39
N GLY A 57 -1.17 8.12 -6.51
CA GLY A 57 -2.03 8.73 -5.49
C GLY A 57 -1.26 9.57 -4.49
N TRP A 58 -0.16 9.03 -3.94
CA TRP A 58 0.65 9.74 -2.95
C TRP A 58 1.39 10.95 -3.53
N GLY A 59 1.97 10.84 -4.72
CA GLY A 59 2.62 12.00 -5.37
C GLY A 59 1.65 13.16 -5.64
N THR A 60 0.42 12.84 -6.05
CA THR A 60 -0.64 13.85 -6.25
C THR A 60 -1.11 14.47 -4.93
N TRP A 61 -1.13 13.69 -3.84
CA TRP A 61 -1.52 14.19 -2.53
C TRP A 61 -0.43 15.10 -1.92
N LEU A 62 0.83 14.69 -1.99
CA LEU A 62 1.96 15.43 -1.42
C LEU A 62 2.07 16.82 -2.06
N SER A 63 2.06 16.88 -3.40
CA SER A 63 2.11 18.15 -4.15
C SER A 63 0.95 19.10 -3.83
N ARG A 64 -0.20 18.59 -3.39
CA ARG A 64 -1.35 19.40 -2.97
C ARG A 64 -1.33 19.80 -1.50
N THR A 65 -0.66 19.04 -0.64
CA THR A 65 -0.71 19.22 0.82
C THR A 65 0.45 20.06 1.32
N LEU A 66 1.64 19.94 0.71
CA LEU A 66 2.82 20.77 0.97
C LEU A 66 3.26 21.45 -0.34
N PRO A 67 2.50 22.42 -0.88
CA PRO A 67 2.89 23.11 -2.11
C PRO A 67 4.14 23.98 -1.92
N ASP A 68 4.32 24.62 -0.76
CA ASP A 68 5.45 25.52 -0.48
C ASP A 68 6.76 24.76 -0.17
N ASP A 69 6.67 23.52 0.35
CA ASP A 69 7.81 22.66 0.72
C ASP A 69 7.82 21.33 -0.06
N ALA A 70 7.33 21.33 -1.30
CA ALA A 70 7.15 20.13 -2.10
C ALA A 70 8.47 19.35 -2.32
N GLU A 71 9.60 20.06 -2.42
CA GLU A 71 10.93 19.47 -2.62
C GLU A 71 11.40 18.70 -1.36
N ALA A 72 11.27 19.30 -0.18
CA ALA A 72 11.61 18.67 1.09
C ALA A 72 10.68 17.48 1.39
N GLY A 73 9.37 17.65 1.16
CA GLY A 73 8.38 16.57 1.29
C GLY A 73 8.64 15.41 0.33
N GLY A 74 9.04 15.73 -0.91
CA GLY A 74 9.37 14.73 -1.93
C GLY A 74 10.62 13.93 -1.57
N GLY A 75 11.66 14.60 -1.08
CA GLY A 75 12.88 13.96 -0.59
C GLY A 75 12.62 13.02 0.58
N LEU A 76 11.81 13.44 1.57
CA LEU A 76 11.43 12.59 2.70
C LEU A 76 10.61 11.38 2.23
N GLN A 77 9.66 11.57 1.31
CA GLN A 77 8.86 10.47 0.77
C GLN A 77 9.75 9.42 0.10
N VAL A 78 10.70 9.84 -0.74
CA VAL A 78 11.64 8.93 -1.41
C VAL A 78 12.49 8.20 -0.38
N ALA A 79 13.03 8.90 0.62
CA ALA A 79 13.85 8.28 1.67
C ALA A 79 13.08 7.19 2.45
N VAL A 80 11.83 7.46 2.82
CA VAL A 80 10.98 6.48 3.51
C VAL A 80 10.66 5.27 2.62
N ILE A 81 10.35 5.50 1.34
CA ILE A 81 10.10 4.42 0.38
C ILE A 81 11.34 3.55 0.22
N GLN A 82 12.52 4.16 0.07
CA GLN A 82 13.79 3.43 -0.09
C GLN A 82 14.17 2.65 1.17
N LEU A 83 13.96 3.23 2.34
CA LEU A 83 14.14 2.52 3.61
C LEU A 83 13.20 1.32 3.71
N ALA A 84 11.93 1.49 3.33
CA ALA A 84 10.94 0.42 3.34
C ALA A 84 11.27 -0.69 2.32
N ILE A 85 11.74 -0.34 1.11
CA ILE A 85 12.19 -1.30 0.10
C ILE A 85 13.41 -2.08 0.60
N THR A 86 14.41 -1.37 1.13
CA THR A 86 15.65 -1.99 1.64
C THR A 86 15.35 -2.91 2.82
N GLY A 87 14.58 -2.43 3.80
CA GLY A 87 14.17 -3.24 4.95
C GLY A 87 13.28 -4.41 4.56
N GLY A 88 12.34 -4.20 3.64
CA GLY A 88 11.48 -5.24 3.08
C GLY A 88 12.25 -6.30 2.31
N ALA A 89 13.28 -5.91 1.55
CA ALA A 89 14.17 -6.84 0.85
C ALA A 89 15.05 -7.63 1.83
N ALA A 90 15.59 -6.99 2.87
CA ALA A 90 16.39 -7.68 3.88
C ALA A 90 15.55 -8.69 4.69
N ILE A 91 14.39 -8.26 5.19
CA ILE A 91 13.48 -9.14 5.95
C ILE A 91 12.88 -10.21 5.03
N GLY A 92 12.40 -9.82 3.85
CA GLY A 92 11.83 -10.75 2.87
C GLY A 92 12.84 -11.78 2.36
N GLY A 93 14.10 -11.38 2.13
CA GLY A 93 15.18 -12.27 1.74
C GLY A 93 15.53 -13.26 2.85
N THR A 94 15.67 -12.80 4.09
CA THR A 94 15.90 -13.71 5.23
C THR A 94 14.73 -14.69 5.45
N LEU A 95 13.48 -14.25 5.26
CA LEU A 95 12.31 -15.15 5.26
C LEU A 95 12.36 -16.15 4.10
N PHE A 96 12.74 -15.71 2.90
CA PHE A 96 12.91 -16.58 1.74
C PHE A 96 13.94 -17.69 2.02
N ASP A 97 15.07 -17.34 2.62
CA ASP A 97 16.16 -18.27 2.92
C ASP A 97 15.79 -19.27 4.03
N THR A 98 14.94 -18.89 4.98
CA THR A 98 14.62 -19.69 6.17
C THR A 98 13.38 -20.57 6.03
N VAL A 99 12.30 -20.05 5.44
CA VAL A 99 11.01 -20.77 5.31
C VAL A 99 10.55 -20.95 3.86
N GLY A 100 11.25 -20.34 2.90
CA GLY A 100 10.99 -20.46 1.47
C GLY A 100 10.20 -19.28 0.89
N TRP A 101 9.89 -19.39 -0.40
CA TRP A 101 9.35 -18.29 -1.21
C TRP A 101 8.02 -17.70 -0.71
N TRP A 102 7.17 -18.49 -0.07
CA TRP A 102 5.86 -18.05 0.45
C TRP A 102 5.98 -17.13 1.68
N GLY A 103 7.12 -17.16 2.38
CA GLY A 103 7.35 -16.35 3.58
C GLY A 103 7.29 -14.84 3.28
N ALA A 104 7.93 -14.40 2.19
CA ALA A 104 7.92 -13.01 1.77
C ALA A 104 6.51 -12.50 1.42
N PHE A 105 5.71 -13.31 0.72
CA PHE A 105 4.32 -12.97 0.38
C PHE A 105 3.42 -12.91 1.61
N THR A 106 3.63 -13.81 2.57
CA THR A 106 2.87 -13.82 3.84
C THR A 106 3.19 -12.59 4.68
N PHE A 107 4.47 -12.26 4.83
CA PHE A 107 4.91 -11.04 5.49
C PHE A 107 4.32 -9.79 4.83
N GLY A 108 4.41 -9.69 3.50
CA GLY A 108 3.80 -8.60 2.73
C GLY A 108 2.28 -8.50 2.95
N SER A 109 1.56 -9.63 2.99
CA SER A 109 0.13 -9.66 3.27
C SER A 109 -0.21 -9.08 4.65
N VAL A 110 0.57 -9.44 5.68
CA VAL A 110 0.39 -8.91 7.04
C VAL A 110 0.61 -7.39 7.07
N LEU A 111 1.67 -6.91 6.42
CA LEU A 111 1.95 -5.47 6.32
C LEU A 111 0.84 -4.71 5.60
N LEU A 112 0.31 -5.27 4.50
CA LEU A 112 -0.79 -4.68 3.73
C LEU A 112 -2.09 -4.63 4.54
N CYS A 113 -2.40 -5.68 5.30
CA CYS A 113 -3.52 -5.69 6.24
C CYS A 113 -3.32 -4.63 7.35
N GLY A 114 -2.11 -4.51 7.91
CA GLY A 114 -1.77 -3.47 8.88
C GLY A 114 -1.94 -2.06 8.32
N SER A 115 -1.54 -1.85 7.06
CA SER A 115 -1.75 -0.59 6.35
C SER A 115 -3.23 -0.25 6.18
N ALA A 116 -4.05 -1.23 5.77
CA ALA A 116 -5.50 -1.05 5.67
C ALA A 116 -6.15 -0.70 7.02
N LEU A 117 -5.72 -1.35 8.11
CA LEU A 117 -6.17 -1.06 9.47
C LEU A 117 -5.79 0.34 9.92
N ALA A 118 -4.55 0.77 9.64
CA ALA A 118 -4.10 2.13 9.93
C ALA A 118 -4.92 3.18 9.15
N ALA A 119 -5.17 2.94 7.86
CA ALA A 119 -6.01 3.80 7.04
C ALA A 119 -7.46 3.86 7.55
N PHE A 120 -8.00 2.72 8.00
CA PHE A 120 -9.31 2.65 8.62
C PHE A 120 -9.37 3.45 9.93
N ALA A 121 -8.40 3.27 10.83
CA ALA A 121 -8.30 4.01 12.09
C ALA A 121 -8.20 5.52 11.86
N ALA A 122 -7.36 5.94 10.89
CA ALA A 122 -7.25 7.34 10.49
C ALA A 122 -8.58 7.90 9.97
N SER A 123 -9.31 7.11 9.16
CA SER A 123 -10.63 7.51 8.66
C SER A 123 -11.67 7.69 9.77
N HIS A 124 -11.59 6.86 10.82
CA HIS A 124 -12.50 6.91 11.96
C HIS A 124 -12.21 8.15 12.84
N MET A 125 -10.93 8.44 13.08
CA MET A 125 -10.50 9.62 13.83
C MET A 125 -10.87 10.93 13.12
N ALA A 126 -10.69 10.98 11.79
CA ALA A 126 -11.07 12.14 10.98
C ALA A 126 -12.58 12.40 10.90
N ARG A 127 -13.41 11.38 11.15
CA ARG A 127 -14.88 11.54 11.26
C ARG A 127 -15.28 12.10 12.63
N ARG A 128 -14.61 11.65 13.70
CA ARG A 128 -14.88 12.10 15.08
C ARG A 128 -14.56 13.58 15.31
N SER A 129 -13.51 14.11 14.68
CA SER A 129 -13.13 15.54 14.80
C SER A 129 -14.02 16.51 13.99
N SER A 130 -15.00 15.99 13.25
CA SER A 130 -15.95 16.78 12.45
C SER A 130 -17.38 16.81 13.03
N GLN A 131 -17.57 16.25 14.23
CA GLN A 131 -18.74 16.44 15.09
C GLN A 131 -18.35 17.31 16.27
#